data_AF-A0A091EHV8-F1
#
_entry.id   AF-A0A091EHV8-F1
#
_cell.length_a   1.000
_cell.length_b   1.000
_cell.length_c   1.000
_cell.angle_alpha   90.00
_cell.angle_beta   90.00
_cell.angle_gamma   90.00
#
_symmetry.space_group_name_H-M   'P 1'
#
loop_
_entity.id
_entity.type
_entity.pdbx_description
1 polymer ?
#
loop_
_entity_poly.entity_id
_entity_poly.type
_entity_poly.pdbx_seq_one_letter_code
_entity_poly.pdbx_strand_id
1 'polypeptide(L)'
;MESFLPQPFTEEIRGMSDFLNLSLADGLLINLAYESSAFCTSIVAQDTRGHIYHGRNLDYSFGDLLRKLTVDVQFLKNEQIAFTGTTFIGYVGLWTGQSPNKFTVSGDERDKGWWWENVIAALSQGHSPVSWLIRTTLSESEDFEASVYKLAKTPLIADVYYIVGGTSPGEGVVITRNRGGPADIWPLDPLNGAWFRVETNYDHWKPVPKTDDRRTPAIKALNATGQANLSLEVLFQVLSVFPVYNNQLQKEHRTLEAVLKEAPLGEEAREPQRCEAAYNKVAKDRAKLRGQIGFLLKELKEEQSRRCQHQQFRMAEISSRIQALAEESKSLTSEVAEAKLTLLNMSKERLQVIMTDVVRENAQLQESQTQLLQEAQRWKERVSELTSQKTKLQNSQAQAGQLLWEKEKHIKALTEHLLITTKGWVSGFPEDITQTGYWQQGMRSQLEDVPGFSHQSPGPLEKLVYSAQLKASLNTMEEQRNQLRTQLLEAENTEKELAESLQHLQTQRAHWESANTHLQRERQKLQQKLTVRTQIYQQTVLSCHRKLRMQAESWAEQKQKLSSLQEMDQAAEKLKTYRK
;
A
#
# COMPACT_ATOMS: atom_id res chain seq x y z
N MET A 1 -9.01 8.37 9.97
CA MET A 1 -8.47 9.71 9.60
C MET A 1 -8.22 10.53 10.85
N GLU A 2 -9.20 10.63 11.73
CA GLU A 2 -9.10 11.36 13.01
C GLU A 2 -8.03 10.83 13.98
N SER A 3 -7.80 9.52 14.02
CA SER A 3 -6.78 8.87 14.85
C SER A 3 -5.33 9.27 14.56
N PHE A 4 -5.07 9.97 13.45
CA PHE A 4 -3.73 10.36 13.01
C PHE A 4 -3.42 11.85 13.23
N LEU A 5 -4.41 12.65 13.66
CA LEU A 5 -4.23 14.08 13.88
C LEU A 5 -3.89 14.35 15.35
N PRO A 6 -2.82 15.12 15.63
CA PRO A 6 -2.39 15.40 16.99
C PRO A 6 -3.39 16.26 17.76
N GLN A 7 -3.54 15.97 19.05
CA GLN A 7 -4.22 16.87 19.99
C GLN A 7 -3.29 18.04 20.36
N PRO A 8 -3.84 19.23 20.68
CA PRO A 8 -5.27 19.58 20.84
C PRO A 8 -5.99 19.98 19.53
N PHE A 9 -5.29 20.01 18.40
CA PHE A 9 -5.79 20.57 17.14
C PHE A 9 -7.08 19.89 16.65
N THR A 10 -7.16 18.57 16.79
CA THR A 10 -8.34 17.79 16.38
C THR A 10 -9.60 18.19 17.14
N GLU A 11 -9.53 18.31 18.48
CA GLU A 11 -10.70 18.74 19.28
C GLU A 11 -11.07 20.20 19.03
N GLU A 12 -10.09 21.08 18.84
CA GLU A 12 -10.38 22.49 18.54
C GLU A 12 -11.08 22.64 17.18
N ILE A 13 -10.63 21.92 16.15
CA ILE A 13 -11.31 21.90 14.85
C ILE A 13 -12.72 21.32 15.00
N ARG A 14 -12.89 20.23 15.77
CA ARG A 14 -14.20 19.65 16.03
C ARG A 14 -15.13 20.66 16.71
N GLY A 15 -14.68 21.32 17.77
CA GLY A 15 -15.48 22.33 18.48
C GLY A 15 -15.91 23.50 17.58
N MET A 16 -15.02 23.97 16.70
CA MET A 16 -15.38 24.99 15.71
C MET A 16 -16.36 24.47 14.66
N SER A 17 -16.15 23.25 14.16
CA SER A 17 -17.05 22.59 13.20
C SER A 17 -18.45 22.43 13.77
N ASP A 18 -18.57 21.98 15.02
CA ASP A 18 -19.85 21.81 15.72
C ASP A 18 -20.57 23.15 15.91
N PHE A 19 -19.84 24.19 16.32
CA PHE A 19 -20.40 25.54 16.48
C PHE A 19 -20.88 26.16 15.16
N LEU A 20 -20.14 25.93 14.08
CA LEU A 20 -20.44 26.48 12.75
C LEU A 20 -21.34 25.58 11.89
N ASN A 21 -21.77 24.43 12.43
CA ASN A 21 -22.52 23.40 11.71
C ASN A 21 -21.83 22.96 10.40
N LEU A 22 -20.51 22.76 10.47
CA LEU A 22 -19.66 22.25 9.40
C LEU A 22 -19.25 20.81 9.69
N SER A 23 -18.92 20.03 8.66
CA SER A 23 -18.31 18.71 8.88
C SER A 23 -16.89 18.87 9.43
N LEU A 24 -16.43 17.88 10.21
CA LEU A 24 -15.02 17.83 10.66
C LEU A 24 -14.05 17.81 9.47
N ALA A 25 -14.42 17.14 8.38
CA ALA A 25 -13.62 17.09 7.17
C ALA A 25 -13.47 18.46 6.51
N ASP A 26 -14.54 19.27 6.48
CA ASP A 26 -14.49 20.64 5.96
C ASP A 26 -13.65 21.55 6.87
N GLY A 27 -13.80 21.42 8.20
CA GLY A 27 -12.97 22.15 9.18
C GLY A 27 -11.48 21.84 9.04
N LEU A 28 -11.14 20.56 8.86
CA LEU A 28 -9.77 20.12 8.61
C LEU A 28 -9.25 20.64 7.26
N LEU A 29 -10.05 20.57 6.20
CA LEU A 29 -9.64 21.01 4.87
C LEU A 29 -9.36 22.52 4.84
N ILE A 30 -10.17 23.33 5.54
CA ILE A 30 -9.94 24.77 5.69
C ILE A 30 -8.63 25.02 6.43
N ASN A 31 -8.36 24.30 7.52
CA ASN A 31 -7.13 24.44 8.27
C ASN A 31 -5.91 24.01 7.45
N LEU A 32 -6.03 22.94 6.67
CA LEU A 32 -4.96 22.60 5.74
C LEU A 32 -4.83 23.70 4.69
N ALA A 33 -5.90 24.29 4.14
CA ALA A 33 -5.82 25.19 2.97
C ALA A 33 -4.88 26.38 3.19
N TYR A 34 -4.84 26.88 4.42
CA TYR A 34 -3.92 27.93 4.86
C TYR A 34 -2.45 27.48 4.89
N GLU A 35 -2.15 26.19 4.89
CA GLU A 35 -0.80 25.63 4.73
C GLU A 35 -0.21 25.83 3.32
N SER A 36 -0.97 26.44 2.40
CA SER A 36 -0.50 26.75 1.04
C SER A 36 -0.87 28.15 0.59
N SER A 37 -0.14 28.65 -0.41
CA SER A 37 -0.39 29.90 -1.15
C SER A 37 -0.19 31.20 -0.36
N ALA A 38 0.71 31.19 0.63
CA ALA A 38 1.11 32.32 1.45
C ALA A 38 2.43 32.94 0.96
N PHE A 39 2.36 34.14 0.38
CA PHE A 39 3.54 34.92 0.10
C PHE A 39 3.95 35.67 1.38
N CYS A 40 5.23 35.70 1.73
CA CYS A 40 5.65 36.23 3.03
C CYS A 40 6.93 37.04 2.92
N THR A 41 7.20 37.87 3.93
CA THR A 41 8.52 38.44 4.17
C THR A 41 8.74 38.49 5.67
N SER A 42 9.79 37.84 6.15
CA SER A 42 10.17 37.80 7.55
C SER A 42 11.58 38.33 7.74
N ILE A 43 11.80 39.11 8.80
CA ILE A 43 13.07 39.76 9.11
C ILE A 43 13.39 39.56 10.58
N VAL A 44 14.55 38.98 10.87
CA VAL A 44 15.15 38.93 12.21
C VAL A 44 16.45 39.74 12.18
N ALA A 45 16.62 40.65 13.14
CA ALA A 45 17.73 41.60 13.16
C ALA A 45 18.18 41.94 14.59
N GLN A 46 19.43 42.35 14.73
CA GLN A 46 20.04 42.71 16.02
C GLN A 46 20.53 44.17 16.01
N ASP A 47 20.19 44.96 17.03
CA ASP A 47 20.73 46.33 17.19
C ASP A 47 22.19 46.32 17.67
N THR A 48 22.79 47.51 17.78
CA THR A 48 24.18 47.67 18.26
C THR A 48 24.35 47.36 19.75
N ARG A 49 23.25 47.25 20.51
CA ARG A 49 23.25 46.88 21.94
C ARG A 49 23.02 45.39 22.14
N GLY A 50 22.76 44.64 21.08
CA GLY A 50 22.54 43.20 21.13
C GLY A 50 21.08 42.78 21.29
N HIS A 51 20.11 43.70 21.22
CA HIS A 51 18.69 43.35 21.27
C HIS A 51 18.23 42.75 19.94
N ILE A 52 17.39 41.72 20.01
CA ILE A 52 16.79 41.04 18.86
C ILE A 52 15.42 41.66 18.53
N TYR A 53 15.20 41.95 17.26
CA TYR A 53 13.95 42.44 16.69
C TYR A 53 13.48 41.48 15.61
N HIS A 54 12.18 41.21 15.59
CA HIS A 54 11.56 40.30 14.63
C HIS A 54 10.26 40.89 14.10
N GLY A 55 10.13 40.97 12.79
CA GLY A 55 8.95 41.50 12.11
C GLY A 55 8.66 40.72 10.83
N ARG A 56 7.39 40.70 10.42
CA ARG A 56 6.95 39.96 9.23
C ARG A 56 5.73 40.58 8.54
N ASN A 57 5.60 40.34 7.24
CA ASN A 57 4.37 40.48 6.46
C ASN A 57 3.82 39.09 6.09
N LEU A 58 2.49 38.96 6.07
CA LEU A 58 1.76 37.76 5.67
C LEU A 58 0.81 38.12 4.51
N ASP A 59 1.16 37.72 3.29
CA ASP A 59 0.46 38.07 2.06
C ASP A 59 -0.34 36.87 1.53
N TYR A 60 -1.63 37.09 1.23
CA TYR A 60 -2.51 36.08 0.64
C TYR A 60 -3.37 36.65 -0.49
N SER A 61 -3.67 35.78 -1.45
CA SER A 61 -4.52 36.06 -2.62
C SER A 61 -5.95 36.49 -2.30
N PHE A 62 -6.45 36.20 -1.09
CA PHE A 62 -7.80 36.52 -0.61
C PHE A 62 -7.78 37.50 0.59
N GLY A 63 -6.80 38.42 0.60
CA GLY A 63 -6.54 39.34 1.70
C GLY A 63 -7.74 40.17 2.19
N ASP A 64 -8.68 40.55 1.31
CA ASP A 64 -9.87 41.33 1.73
C ASP A 64 -10.76 40.62 2.76
N LEU A 65 -10.85 39.28 2.69
CA LEU A 65 -11.56 38.48 3.67
C LEU A 65 -10.71 38.26 4.92
N LEU A 66 -9.46 37.83 4.73
CA LEU A 66 -8.58 37.47 5.85
C LEU A 66 -8.26 38.64 6.77
N ARG A 67 -8.13 39.87 6.22
CA ARG A 67 -7.95 41.08 7.05
C ARG A 67 -9.07 41.27 8.07
N LYS A 68 -10.32 40.86 7.75
CA LYS A 68 -11.46 40.96 8.66
C LYS A 68 -11.51 39.83 9.70
N LEU A 69 -10.80 38.74 9.44
CA LEU A 69 -10.72 37.57 10.31
C LEU A 69 -9.42 37.51 11.11
N THR A 70 -8.48 38.42 10.86
CA THR A 70 -7.18 38.47 11.52
C THR A 70 -7.35 38.90 12.97
N VAL A 71 -6.79 38.12 13.88
CA VAL A 71 -6.86 38.36 15.33
C VAL A 71 -5.54 38.03 16.00
N ASP A 72 -5.22 38.78 17.05
CA ASP A 72 -4.18 38.41 18.01
C ASP A 72 -4.82 37.63 19.16
N VAL A 73 -4.24 36.48 19.48
CA VAL A 73 -4.76 35.53 20.47
C VAL A 73 -3.71 35.30 21.55
N GLN A 74 -4.09 35.57 22.80
CA GLN A 74 -3.29 35.22 23.98
C GLN A 74 -3.72 33.84 24.47
N PHE A 75 -2.81 32.88 24.46
CA PHE A 75 -3.06 31.52 24.94
C PHE A 75 -2.68 31.45 26.42
N LEU A 76 -3.65 31.14 27.27
CA LEU A 76 -3.48 31.12 28.71
C LEU A 76 -3.18 29.71 29.22
N LYS A 77 -2.24 29.59 30.15
CA LYS A 77 -1.99 28.38 30.94
C LYS A 77 -1.88 28.79 32.39
N ASN A 78 -2.71 28.20 33.26
CA ASN A 78 -2.82 28.60 34.67
C ASN A 78 -3.05 30.12 34.83
N GLU A 79 -3.98 30.68 34.03
CA GLU A 79 -4.35 32.11 34.02
C GLU A 79 -3.23 33.09 33.61
N GLN A 80 -2.06 32.60 33.20
CA GLN A 80 -0.95 33.40 32.70
C GLN A 80 -0.79 33.23 31.19
N ILE A 81 -0.34 34.28 30.49
CA ILE A 81 -0.06 34.23 29.06
C ILE A 81 1.13 33.28 28.84
N ALA A 82 0.86 32.11 28.27
CA ALA A 82 1.90 31.16 27.90
C ALA A 82 2.59 31.58 26.60
N PHE A 83 1.81 32.02 25.62
CA PHE A 83 2.29 32.60 24.37
C PHE A 83 1.20 33.45 23.71
N THR A 84 1.59 34.28 22.75
CA THR A 84 0.69 35.08 21.92
C THR A 84 0.91 34.73 20.46
N GLY A 85 -0.13 34.70 19.65
CA GLY A 85 -0.03 34.47 18.21
C GLY A 85 -1.04 35.27 17.41
N THR A 86 -0.67 35.58 16.17
CA THR A 86 -1.59 36.19 15.20
C THR A 86 -2.12 35.10 14.27
N THR A 87 -3.43 35.01 14.13
CA THR A 87 -4.12 33.98 13.35
C THR A 87 -5.40 34.50 12.71
N PHE A 88 -6.14 33.63 12.03
CA PHE A 88 -7.47 33.89 11.50
C PHE A 88 -8.53 33.16 12.32
N ILE A 89 -9.69 33.77 12.54
CA ILE A 89 -10.84 33.06 13.12
C ILE A 89 -11.17 31.82 12.27
N GLY A 90 -11.24 30.66 12.93
CA GLY A 90 -11.43 29.35 12.27
C GLY A 90 -10.13 28.58 12.00
N TYR A 91 -8.96 29.17 12.26
CA TYR A 91 -7.65 28.56 12.02
C TYR A 91 -6.92 28.27 13.34
N VAL A 92 -6.60 27.00 13.60
CA VAL A 92 -5.98 26.54 14.86
C VAL A 92 -4.45 26.63 14.86
N GLY A 93 -3.84 26.81 13.68
CA GLY A 93 -2.41 26.99 13.52
C GLY A 93 -1.94 28.41 13.84
N LEU A 94 -0.62 28.60 13.97
CA LEU A 94 0.00 29.91 14.06
C LEU A 94 1.08 30.06 13.00
N TRP A 95 1.00 31.12 12.19
CA TRP A 95 2.10 31.54 11.30
C TRP A 95 2.98 32.63 11.93
N THR A 96 2.54 33.20 13.05
CA THR A 96 3.27 34.21 13.82
C THR A 96 2.95 34.04 15.28
N GLY A 97 3.97 34.08 16.12
CA GLY A 97 3.76 34.20 17.55
C GLY A 97 5.03 34.46 18.34
N GLN A 98 4.84 34.72 19.62
CA GLN A 98 5.88 34.96 20.60
C GLN A 98 5.62 34.16 21.88
N SER A 99 6.68 33.57 22.40
CA SER A 99 6.74 33.02 23.76
C SER A 99 7.44 34.08 24.64
N PRO A 100 6.74 34.72 25.58
CA PRO A 100 7.26 35.85 26.34
C PRO A 100 8.60 35.53 27.01
N ASN A 101 9.57 36.44 26.86
CA ASN A 101 10.92 36.33 27.43
C ASN A 101 11.72 35.09 26.96
N LYS A 102 11.34 34.46 25.85
CA LYS A 102 12.00 33.26 25.32
C LYS A 102 12.38 33.40 23.86
N PHE A 103 11.38 33.43 22.97
CA PHE A 103 11.62 33.52 21.53
C PHE A 103 10.36 33.95 20.76
N THR A 104 10.57 34.33 19.50
CA THR A 104 9.56 34.72 18.51
C THR A 104 9.71 33.84 17.27
N VAL A 105 8.61 33.50 16.61
CA VAL A 105 8.61 32.66 15.40
C VAL A 105 7.68 33.22 14.35
N SER A 106 8.14 33.24 13.11
CA SER A 106 7.29 33.35 11.92
C SER A 106 7.60 32.22 10.94
N GLY A 107 6.60 31.86 10.13
CA GLY A 107 6.77 30.91 9.04
C GLY A 107 6.46 31.55 7.69
N ASP A 108 7.32 31.27 6.72
CA ASP A 108 7.17 31.70 5.34
C ASP A 108 7.10 30.46 4.41
N GLU A 109 6.18 30.45 3.44
CA GLU A 109 5.98 29.30 2.55
C GLU A 109 7.21 29.03 1.68
N ARG A 110 7.56 27.75 1.51
CA ARG A 110 8.56 27.27 0.56
C ARG A 110 7.93 26.32 -0.44
N ASP A 111 7.50 26.83 -1.58
CA ASP A 111 6.81 26.03 -2.59
C ASP A 111 7.79 25.13 -3.37
N LYS A 112 7.82 23.84 -2.99
CA LYS A 112 8.64 22.77 -3.55
C LYS A 112 7.81 21.48 -3.73
N GLY A 113 6.62 21.55 -4.30
CA GLY A 113 5.84 20.35 -4.62
C GLY A 113 4.35 20.57 -4.73
N TRP A 114 3.60 19.51 -5.00
CA TRP A 114 2.15 19.60 -5.09
C TRP A 114 1.52 19.55 -3.71
N TRP A 115 0.65 20.52 -3.41
CA TRP A 115 -0.14 20.61 -2.18
C TRP A 115 -0.81 19.28 -1.74
N TRP A 116 -1.18 18.40 -2.68
CA TRP A 116 -1.81 17.10 -2.41
C TRP A 116 -0.88 16.11 -1.70
N GLU A 117 0.40 16.16 -2.01
CA GLU A 117 1.42 15.33 -1.35
C GLU A 117 1.55 15.76 0.12
N ASN A 118 1.35 17.05 0.43
CA ASN A 118 1.34 17.56 1.80
C ASN A 118 0.11 17.01 2.56
N VAL A 119 -1.06 16.97 1.91
CA VAL A 119 -2.27 16.37 2.49
C VAL A 119 -2.11 14.86 2.73
N ILE A 120 -1.48 14.12 1.80
CA ILE A 120 -1.20 12.69 1.97
C ILE A 120 -0.18 12.46 3.10
N ALA A 121 0.89 13.25 3.16
CA ALA A 121 1.89 13.16 4.23
C ALA A 121 1.27 13.44 5.61
N ALA A 122 0.37 14.43 5.71
CA ALA A 122 -0.38 14.75 6.93
C ALA A 122 -1.24 13.58 7.40
N LEU A 123 -1.93 12.90 6.49
CA LEU A 123 -2.94 11.89 6.82
C LEU A 123 -2.38 10.47 6.95
N SER A 124 -1.20 10.17 6.39
CA SER A 124 -0.63 8.81 6.34
C SER A 124 0.64 8.60 7.16
N GLN A 125 1.43 9.66 7.42
CA GLN A 125 2.74 9.54 8.09
C GLN A 125 2.76 10.20 9.48
N GLY A 126 1.67 10.84 9.91
CA GLY A 126 1.61 11.54 11.20
C GLY A 126 2.53 12.76 11.27
N HIS A 127 2.97 13.30 10.13
CA HIS A 127 3.79 14.50 10.08
C HIS A 127 2.98 15.75 10.47
N SER A 128 3.66 16.73 11.07
CA SER A 128 3.00 17.93 11.59
C SER A 128 2.72 18.95 10.48
N PRO A 129 1.52 19.57 10.43
CA PRO A 129 1.31 20.81 9.70
C PRO A 129 2.29 21.90 10.16
N VAL A 130 2.70 22.76 9.24
CA VAL A 130 3.77 23.72 9.44
C VAL A 130 3.41 24.73 10.52
N SER A 131 2.19 25.28 10.45
CA SER A 131 1.68 26.24 11.42
C SER A 131 1.36 25.61 12.78
N TRP A 132 1.06 24.31 12.81
CA TRP A 132 0.77 23.58 14.05
C TRP A 132 2.06 23.37 14.83
N LEU A 133 3.15 23.01 14.14
CA LEU A 133 4.46 22.91 14.76
C LEU A 133 4.91 24.24 15.37
N ILE A 134 4.64 25.39 14.73
CA ILE A 134 4.93 26.71 15.32
C ILE A 134 4.18 26.86 16.65
N ARG A 135 2.87 26.59 16.67
CA ARG A 135 2.06 26.71 17.89
C ARG A 135 2.51 25.76 18.99
N THR A 136 2.79 24.50 18.65
CA THR A 136 3.35 23.51 19.59
C THR A 136 4.71 23.96 20.12
N THR A 137 5.55 24.55 19.27
CA THR A 137 6.86 25.07 19.67
C THR A 137 6.72 26.21 20.67
N LEU A 138 5.85 27.19 20.40
CA LEU A 138 5.55 28.31 21.30
C LEU A 138 5.00 27.86 22.66
N SER A 139 4.22 26.77 22.66
CA SER A 139 3.61 26.18 23.85
C SER A 139 4.58 25.37 24.71
N GLU A 140 5.50 24.64 24.09
CA GLU A 140 6.28 23.59 24.76
C GLU A 140 7.79 23.89 24.89
N SER A 141 8.36 24.74 24.04
CA SER A 141 9.82 24.97 24.06
C SER A 141 10.21 25.93 25.17
N GLU A 142 11.30 25.62 25.87
CA GLU A 142 11.72 26.38 27.05
C GLU A 142 12.50 27.64 26.69
N ASP A 143 13.25 27.62 25.59
CA ASP A 143 14.15 28.70 25.16
C ASP A 143 14.34 28.72 23.63
N PHE A 144 15.21 29.63 23.17
CA PHE A 144 15.56 29.78 21.75
C PHE A 144 16.16 28.51 21.16
N GLU A 145 17.15 27.89 21.81
CA GLU A 145 17.84 26.70 21.28
C GLU A 145 16.88 25.50 21.14
N ALA A 146 16.06 25.24 22.15
CA ALA A 146 15.04 24.20 22.12
C ALA A 146 14.02 24.44 20.99
N SER A 147 13.63 25.71 20.78
CA SER A 147 12.72 26.08 19.69
C SER A 147 13.33 25.82 18.32
N VAL A 148 14.60 26.19 18.12
CA VAL A 148 15.35 25.97 16.87
C VAL A 148 15.52 24.49 16.60
N TYR A 149 15.89 23.70 17.62
CA TYR A 149 16.04 22.25 17.50
C TYR A 149 14.72 21.59 17.07
N LYS A 150 13.61 21.94 17.74
CA LYS A 150 12.28 21.40 17.44
C LYS A 150 11.83 21.77 16.03
N LEU A 151 11.91 23.05 15.67
CA LEU A 151 11.55 23.56 14.35
C LEU A 151 12.47 23.04 13.24
N ALA A 152 13.71 22.65 13.53
CA ALA A 152 14.62 22.06 12.55
C ALA A 152 14.36 20.56 12.33
N LYS A 153 14.03 19.80 13.38
CA LYS A 153 14.05 18.33 13.37
C LYS A 153 12.68 17.66 13.25
N THR A 154 11.59 18.30 13.68
CA THR A 154 10.27 17.66 13.62
C THR A 154 9.81 17.45 12.18
N PRO A 155 9.41 16.23 11.77
CA PRO A 155 8.90 15.97 10.42
C PRO A 155 7.67 16.81 10.06
N LEU A 156 7.67 17.34 8.83
CA LEU A 156 6.64 18.23 8.32
C LEU A 156 5.91 17.65 7.12
N ILE A 157 4.69 18.15 6.90
CA ILE A 157 3.88 17.81 5.73
C ILE A 157 4.32 18.59 4.48
N ALA A 158 4.92 19.77 4.68
CA ALA A 158 5.34 20.68 3.62
C ALA A 158 6.69 21.32 3.96
N ASP A 159 7.34 21.85 2.92
CA ASP A 159 8.55 22.64 3.05
C ASP A 159 8.19 24.06 3.53
N VAL A 160 9.08 24.68 4.32
CA VAL A 160 8.85 26.01 4.91
C VAL A 160 10.18 26.69 5.23
N TYR A 161 10.18 28.02 5.41
CA TYR A 161 11.21 28.71 6.18
C TYR A 161 10.67 29.09 7.55
N TYR A 162 11.34 28.66 8.62
CA TYR A 162 11.07 29.18 9.96
C TYR A 162 12.09 30.24 10.31
N ILE A 163 11.60 31.43 10.67
CA ILE A 163 12.44 32.51 11.16
C ILE A 163 12.23 32.57 12.67
N VAL A 164 13.31 32.57 13.43
CA VAL A 164 13.28 32.53 14.90
C VAL A 164 14.17 33.63 15.45
N GLY A 165 13.68 34.38 16.42
CA GLY A 165 14.46 35.37 17.18
C GLY A 165 14.37 35.07 18.68
N GLY A 166 15.50 35.03 19.37
CA GLY A 166 15.60 34.81 20.82
C GLY A 166 15.63 36.11 21.61
N THR A 167 16.29 36.06 22.76
CA THR A 167 16.40 37.20 23.70
C THR A 167 17.83 37.70 23.89
N SER A 168 18.82 36.89 23.51
CA SER A 168 20.25 37.19 23.66
C SER A 168 20.90 37.62 22.34
N PRO A 169 22.02 38.36 22.39
CA PRO A 169 22.78 38.69 21.19
C PRO A 169 23.20 37.43 20.41
N GLY A 170 23.02 37.46 19.09
CA GLY A 170 23.28 36.34 18.19
C GLY A 170 22.10 35.38 18.00
N GLU A 171 21.06 35.45 18.86
CA GLU A 171 19.89 34.57 18.77
C GLU A 171 18.91 35.03 17.68
N GLY A 172 19.28 34.82 16.43
CA GLY A 172 18.37 34.96 15.29
C GLY A 172 18.77 34.00 14.19
N VAL A 173 17.80 33.30 13.59
CA VAL A 173 18.09 32.26 12.59
C VAL A 173 16.95 32.11 11.58
N VAL A 174 17.32 31.82 10.33
CA VAL A 174 16.41 31.31 9.30
C VAL A 174 16.68 29.83 9.10
N ILE A 175 15.68 28.99 9.34
CA ILE A 175 15.74 27.53 9.16
C ILE A 175 15.02 27.20 7.86
N THR A 176 15.77 26.80 6.84
CA THR A 176 15.18 26.31 5.59
C THR A 176 14.82 24.84 5.76
N ARG A 177 13.53 24.49 5.68
CA ARG A 177 13.02 23.14 5.94
C ARG A 177 12.59 22.43 4.66
N ASN A 178 13.01 21.17 4.58
CA ASN A 178 12.31 20.14 3.83
C ASN A 178 11.38 19.37 4.79
N ARG A 179 10.43 18.59 4.23
CA ARG A 179 9.58 17.64 5.00
C ARG A 179 10.36 16.81 6.04
N GLY A 180 11.51 16.24 5.65
CA GLY A 180 12.28 15.34 6.51
C GLY A 180 13.30 15.98 7.46
N GLY A 181 13.56 17.29 7.36
CA GLY A 181 14.58 17.94 8.18
C GLY A 181 15.07 19.28 7.60
N PRO A 182 16.13 19.88 8.17
CA PRO A 182 16.64 21.16 7.71
C PRO A 182 17.49 20.96 6.44
N ALA A 183 17.20 21.75 5.41
CA ALA A 183 18.06 21.89 4.24
C ALA A 183 19.22 22.86 4.50
N ASP A 184 18.99 23.88 5.34
CA ASP A 184 19.97 24.89 5.74
C ASP A 184 19.56 25.56 7.05
N ILE A 185 20.54 26.06 7.80
CA ILE A 185 20.35 26.86 9.03
C ILE A 185 21.23 28.11 8.89
N TRP A 186 20.61 29.28 8.81
CA TRP A 186 21.27 30.55 8.53
C TRP A 186 21.16 31.50 9.72
N PRO A 187 22.09 31.43 10.70
CA PRO A 187 22.07 32.26 11.90
C PRO A 187 22.51 33.70 11.59
N LEU A 188 22.19 34.63 12.48
CA LEU A 188 22.82 35.95 12.53
C LEU A 188 24.33 35.80 12.73
N ASP A 189 25.09 36.73 12.18
CA ASP A 189 26.54 36.79 12.38
C ASP A 189 27.00 38.25 12.49
N PRO A 190 26.68 38.92 13.61
CA PRO A 190 26.94 40.35 13.77
C PRO A 190 28.43 40.69 13.70
N LEU A 191 29.31 39.77 14.09
CA LEU A 191 30.77 39.95 14.05
C LEU A 191 31.29 40.11 12.62
N ASN A 192 30.67 39.43 11.66
CA ASN A 192 30.98 39.55 10.23
C ASN A 192 30.04 40.54 9.50
N GLY A 193 29.39 41.45 10.24
CA GLY A 193 28.52 42.49 9.69
C GLY A 193 27.13 42.01 9.27
N ALA A 194 26.80 40.75 9.51
CA ALA A 194 25.52 40.14 9.19
C ALA A 194 24.53 40.27 10.37
N TRP A 195 24.15 41.51 10.69
CA TRP A 195 23.27 41.86 11.80
C TRP A 195 21.77 41.69 11.51
N PHE A 196 21.39 41.26 10.30
CA PHE A 196 20.02 40.89 9.96
C PHE A 196 19.96 39.69 9.01
N ARG A 197 18.81 39.01 9.00
CA ARG A 197 18.39 38.04 7.99
C ARG A 197 17.04 38.45 7.41
N VAL A 198 16.92 38.34 6.10
CA VAL A 198 15.69 38.60 5.35
C VAL A 198 15.32 37.32 4.59
N GLU A 199 14.18 36.75 4.93
CA GLU A 199 13.60 35.64 4.19
C GLU A 199 12.28 36.09 3.54
N THR A 200 12.01 35.57 2.35
CA THR A 200 10.74 35.75 1.65
C THR A 200 10.15 34.37 1.36
N ASN A 201 10.27 33.86 0.13
CA ASN A 201 9.73 32.55 -0.24
C ASN A 201 10.73 31.71 -1.05
N TYR A 202 12.01 32.08 -1.07
CA TYR A 202 13.01 31.51 -1.98
C TYR A 202 14.26 31.12 -1.22
N ASP A 203 14.99 30.07 -1.64
CA ASP A 203 16.21 29.67 -0.94
C ASP A 203 17.21 30.87 -0.89
N HIS A 204 17.75 31.23 0.28
CA HIS A 204 18.57 32.44 0.43
C HIS A 204 19.87 32.42 -0.40
N TRP A 205 20.42 31.23 -0.63
CA TRP A 205 21.61 30.99 -1.46
C TRP A 205 21.33 30.99 -2.96
N LYS A 206 20.08 31.27 -3.38
CA LYS A 206 19.67 31.38 -4.79
C LYS A 206 19.22 32.80 -5.12
N PRO A 207 19.34 33.20 -6.40
CA PRO A 207 18.75 34.45 -6.85
C PRO A 207 17.23 34.39 -6.73
N VAL A 208 16.65 35.51 -6.29
CA VAL A 208 15.19 35.70 -6.25
C VAL A 208 14.64 35.86 -7.68
N PRO A 209 13.46 35.31 -8.01
CA PRO A 209 12.83 35.51 -9.31
C PRO A 209 12.53 36.99 -9.57
N LYS A 210 12.84 37.48 -10.78
CA LYS A 210 12.58 38.89 -11.16
C LYS A 210 11.11 39.30 -11.03
N THR A 211 10.19 38.35 -11.13
CA THR A 211 8.75 38.58 -11.02
C THR A 211 8.27 38.77 -9.58
N ASP A 212 9.07 38.40 -8.57
CA ASP A 212 8.75 38.55 -7.15
C ASP A 212 10.00 38.83 -6.29
N ASP A 213 10.74 39.88 -6.62
CA ASP A 213 11.87 40.32 -5.80
C ASP A 213 11.42 41.27 -4.68
N ARG A 214 11.03 40.68 -3.54
CA ARG A 214 10.77 41.40 -2.27
C ARG A 214 12.00 41.45 -1.35
N ARG A 215 12.97 40.55 -1.54
CA ARG A 215 14.16 40.44 -0.69
C ARG A 215 15.11 41.62 -0.91
N THR A 216 15.41 41.97 -2.16
CA THR A 216 16.37 43.04 -2.47
C THR A 216 15.92 44.40 -1.92
N PRO A 217 14.64 44.81 -2.06
CA PRO A 217 14.14 46.06 -1.48
C PRO A 217 14.18 46.07 0.05
N ALA A 218 13.85 44.96 0.72
CA ALA A 218 13.95 44.84 2.17
C ALA A 218 15.40 44.99 2.67
N ILE A 219 16.36 44.28 2.04
CA ILE A 219 17.79 44.40 2.34
C ILE A 219 18.28 45.83 2.13
N LYS A 220 17.88 46.47 1.03
CA LYS A 220 18.25 47.86 0.74
C LYS A 220 17.73 48.82 1.81
N ALA A 221 16.49 48.64 2.27
CA ALA A 221 15.90 49.47 3.32
C ALA A 221 16.58 49.25 4.69
N LEU A 222 16.94 48.01 5.05
CA LEU A 222 17.72 47.71 6.26
C LEU A 222 19.13 48.31 6.21
N ASN A 223 19.82 48.20 5.07
CA ASN A 223 21.13 48.80 4.88
C ASN A 223 21.08 50.34 4.99
N ALA A 224 20.05 50.97 4.43
CA ALA A 224 19.86 52.41 4.54
C ALA A 224 19.52 52.86 5.97
N THR A 225 18.80 52.02 6.71
CA THR A 225 18.50 52.24 8.13
C THR A 225 19.78 52.21 8.98
N GLY A 226 20.61 51.19 8.76
CA GLY A 226 21.81 50.92 9.56
C GLY A 226 21.50 50.34 10.95
N GLN A 227 22.42 49.53 11.48
CA GLN A 227 22.22 48.78 12.72
C GLN A 227 21.92 49.66 13.95
N ALA A 228 22.50 50.86 14.00
CA ALA A 228 22.36 51.78 15.13
C ALA A 228 20.95 52.36 15.29
N ASN A 229 20.17 52.39 14.20
CA ASN A 229 18.82 52.98 14.19
C ASN A 229 17.72 51.93 14.25
N LEU A 230 18.07 50.66 14.46
CA LEU A 230 17.10 49.57 14.47
C LEU A 230 16.17 49.69 15.68
N SER A 231 14.86 49.68 15.42
CA SER A 231 13.80 49.62 16.41
C SER A 231 12.58 48.90 15.81
N LEU A 232 11.57 48.57 16.62
CA LEU A 232 10.32 47.98 16.11
C LEU A 232 9.62 48.89 15.11
N GLU A 233 9.60 50.21 15.35
CA GLU A 233 8.98 51.18 14.45
C GLU A 233 9.71 51.24 13.10
N VAL A 234 11.04 51.24 13.14
CA VAL A 234 11.84 51.26 11.92
C VAL A 234 11.72 49.94 11.16
N LEU A 235 11.65 48.81 11.85
CA LEU A 235 11.40 47.52 11.22
C LEU A 235 10.02 47.48 10.55
N PHE A 236 9.00 48.08 11.17
CA PHE A 236 7.68 48.26 10.56
C PHE A 236 7.74 49.15 9.29
N GLN A 237 8.54 50.22 9.31
CA GLN A 237 8.76 51.06 8.13
C GLN A 237 9.42 50.28 6.98
N VAL A 238 10.42 49.45 7.28
CA VAL A 238 11.05 48.54 6.28
C VAL A 238 10.01 47.60 5.68
N LEU A 239 9.17 46.99 6.51
CA LEU A 239 8.08 46.09 6.07
C LEU A 239 7.00 46.82 5.28
N SER A 240 6.91 48.15 5.39
CA SER A 240 5.96 49.01 4.66
C SER A 240 6.48 49.49 3.29
N VAL A 241 7.71 49.16 2.92
CA VAL A 241 8.30 49.55 1.62
C VAL A 241 7.74 48.69 0.50
N PHE A 242 7.29 49.28 -0.60
CA PHE A 242 6.93 48.50 -1.80
C PHE A 242 8.20 47.89 -2.46
N PRO A 243 8.19 46.62 -2.90
CA PRO A 243 7.09 45.64 -2.95
C PRO A 243 6.99 44.72 -1.71
N VAL A 244 7.77 44.95 -0.65
CA VAL A 244 7.68 44.19 0.62
C VAL A 244 6.27 44.28 1.18
N TYR A 245 5.72 45.49 1.25
CA TYR A 245 4.29 45.71 1.36
C TYR A 245 3.67 45.81 -0.03
N ASN A 246 2.66 44.99 -0.30
CA ASN A 246 2.02 44.92 -1.60
C ASN A 246 0.50 44.76 -1.50
N ASN A 247 -0.21 45.31 -2.48
CA ASN A 247 -1.59 44.93 -2.78
C ASN A 247 -1.55 44.06 -4.04
N GLN A 248 -2.12 42.86 -3.98
CA GLN A 248 -2.06 41.90 -5.09
C GLN A 248 -2.62 42.48 -6.41
N LEU A 249 -3.63 43.35 -6.32
CA LEU A 249 -4.15 44.14 -7.44
C LEU A 249 -3.11 45.08 -8.07
N GLN A 250 -2.21 45.70 -7.29
CA GLN A 250 -1.13 46.54 -7.80
C GLN A 250 0.00 45.72 -8.45
N LYS A 251 0.23 44.49 -7.99
CA LYS A 251 1.20 43.55 -8.59
C LYS A 251 0.73 43.12 -9.99
N GLU A 252 -0.55 42.75 -10.13
CA GLU A 252 -1.16 42.43 -11.42
C GLU A 252 -1.23 43.64 -12.36
N HIS A 253 -1.62 44.82 -11.86
CA HIS A 253 -1.68 46.06 -12.64
C HIS A 253 -0.31 46.51 -13.14
N ARG A 254 0.74 46.44 -12.31
CA ARG A 254 2.10 46.81 -12.73
C ARG A 254 2.77 45.79 -13.64
N THR A 255 2.43 44.50 -13.51
CA THR A 255 2.88 43.49 -14.47
C THR A 255 2.29 43.77 -15.85
N LEU A 256 1.02 44.19 -15.89
CA LEU A 256 0.37 44.71 -17.10
C LEU A 256 0.99 46.03 -17.60
N GLU A 257 1.28 46.99 -16.70
CA GLU A 257 1.92 48.26 -17.07
C GLU A 257 3.35 48.09 -17.59
N ALA A 258 4.12 47.15 -17.07
CA ALA A 258 5.46 46.83 -17.55
C ALA A 258 5.41 46.25 -18.98
N VAL A 259 4.44 45.37 -19.24
CA VAL A 259 4.16 44.86 -20.59
C VAL A 259 3.67 45.97 -21.53
N LEU A 260 2.92 46.95 -21.01
CA LEU A 260 2.44 48.12 -21.76
C LEU A 260 3.54 49.15 -22.04
N LYS A 261 4.52 49.32 -21.13
CA LYS A 261 5.67 50.23 -21.31
C LYS A 261 6.70 49.73 -22.32
N GLU A 262 6.71 48.45 -22.65
CA GLU A 262 7.51 47.91 -23.76
C GLU A 262 6.88 48.18 -25.15
N ALA A 263 5.67 48.77 -25.21
CA ALA A 263 5.11 49.26 -26.47
C ALA A 263 5.66 50.68 -26.79
N PRO A 264 6.06 50.97 -28.04
CA PRO A 264 6.75 52.23 -28.36
C PRO A 264 5.82 53.43 -28.14
N LEU A 265 6.28 54.38 -27.31
CA LEU A 265 5.62 55.64 -27.01
C LEU A 265 5.85 56.67 -28.12
N GLY A 266 4.76 57.25 -28.63
CA GLY A 266 4.76 58.35 -29.59
C GLY A 266 3.55 59.29 -29.44
N GLU A 267 3.86 60.49 -28.96
CA GLU A 267 3.17 61.80 -29.09
C GLU A 267 1.84 62.08 -28.35
N GLU A 268 1.86 63.22 -27.65
CA GLU A 268 1.14 63.59 -26.43
C GLU A 268 0.05 64.66 -26.68
N ALA A 269 -0.70 64.57 -27.78
CA ALA A 269 -1.66 65.62 -28.15
C ALA A 269 -3.07 65.13 -28.57
N ARG A 270 -3.48 63.92 -28.17
CA ARG A 270 -4.83 63.36 -28.48
C ARG A 270 -5.43 62.48 -27.37
N GLU A 271 -5.06 62.70 -26.11
CA GLU A 271 -5.42 61.84 -24.97
C GLU A 271 -6.92 61.50 -24.83
N PRO A 272 -7.88 62.45 -24.85
CA PRO A 272 -9.27 62.14 -24.48
C PRO A 272 -10.00 61.26 -25.50
N GLN A 273 -9.84 61.55 -26.79
CA GLN A 273 -10.47 60.79 -27.88
C GLN A 273 -9.81 59.42 -28.09
N ARG A 274 -8.49 59.31 -27.85
CA ARG A 274 -7.80 58.01 -27.81
C ARG A 274 -8.23 57.18 -26.62
N CYS A 275 -8.40 57.77 -25.44
CA CYS A 275 -8.90 57.07 -24.24
C CYS A 275 -10.32 56.54 -24.44
N GLU A 276 -11.21 57.31 -25.07
CA GLU A 276 -12.58 56.86 -25.36
C GLU A 276 -12.62 55.75 -26.43
N ALA A 277 -11.81 55.88 -27.49
CA ALA A 277 -11.65 54.82 -28.48
C ALA A 277 -11.02 53.55 -27.88
N ALA A 278 -10.05 53.70 -26.99
CA ALA A 278 -9.43 52.58 -26.26
C ALA A 278 -10.43 51.92 -25.29
N TYR A 279 -11.24 52.70 -24.58
CA TYR A 279 -12.30 52.20 -23.70
C TYR A 279 -13.35 51.39 -24.48
N ASN A 280 -13.81 51.91 -25.61
CA ASN A 280 -14.77 51.23 -26.48
C ASN A 280 -14.18 49.95 -27.10
N LYS A 281 -12.90 49.97 -27.46
CA LYS A 281 -12.17 48.78 -27.94
C LYS A 281 -12.07 47.72 -26.84
N VAL A 282 -11.68 48.10 -25.63
CA VAL A 282 -11.62 47.19 -24.47
C VAL A 282 -13.00 46.62 -24.13
N ALA A 283 -14.07 47.41 -24.22
CA ALA A 283 -15.44 46.94 -24.01
C ALA A 283 -15.84 45.87 -25.05
N LYS A 284 -15.45 46.07 -26.32
CA LYS A 284 -15.70 45.14 -27.43
C LYS A 284 -14.88 43.85 -27.27
N ASP A 285 -13.60 43.96 -26.94
CA ASP A 285 -12.73 42.81 -26.69
C ASP A 285 -13.19 42.01 -25.47
N ARG A 286 -13.68 42.67 -24.42
CA ARG A 286 -14.31 42.04 -23.25
C ARG A 286 -15.56 41.24 -23.61
N ALA A 287 -16.41 41.77 -24.51
CA ALA A 287 -17.59 41.06 -24.98
C ALA A 287 -17.22 39.82 -25.80
N LYS A 288 -16.18 39.93 -26.66
CA LYS A 288 -15.64 38.82 -27.45
C LYS A 288 -15.04 37.72 -26.55
N LEU A 289 -14.25 38.10 -25.55
CA LEU A 289 -13.68 37.17 -24.55
C LEU A 289 -14.77 36.46 -23.74
N ARG A 290 -15.84 37.15 -23.32
CA ARG A 290 -17.00 36.49 -22.68
C ARG A 290 -17.64 35.45 -23.57
N GLY A 291 -17.82 35.77 -24.86
CA GLY A 291 -18.35 34.81 -25.84
C GLY A 291 -17.46 33.57 -25.98
N GLN A 292 -16.15 33.76 -26.09
CA GLN A 292 -15.18 32.67 -26.19
C GLN A 292 -15.12 31.82 -24.92
N ILE A 293 -15.14 32.44 -23.74
CA ILE A 293 -15.23 31.72 -22.46
C ILE A 293 -16.54 30.92 -22.39
N GLY A 294 -17.67 31.50 -22.80
CA GLY A 294 -18.95 30.80 -22.84
C GLY A 294 -18.94 29.59 -23.77
N PHE A 295 -18.31 29.72 -24.94
CA PHE A 295 -18.14 28.62 -25.90
C PHE A 295 -17.24 27.51 -25.35
N LEU A 296 -16.07 27.86 -24.81
CA LEU A 296 -15.14 26.90 -24.20
C LEU A 296 -15.75 26.20 -22.98
N LEU A 297 -16.55 26.90 -22.17
CA LEU A 297 -17.28 26.28 -21.06
C LEU A 297 -18.32 25.27 -21.56
N LYS A 298 -18.96 25.54 -22.69
CA LYS A 298 -19.92 24.63 -23.32
C LYS A 298 -19.22 23.38 -23.86
N GLU A 299 -18.14 23.54 -24.62
CA GLU A 299 -17.33 22.43 -25.12
C GLU A 299 -16.76 21.59 -23.97
N LEU A 300 -16.23 22.23 -22.93
CA LEU A 300 -15.73 21.53 -21.76
C LEU A 300 -16.83 20.70 -21.08
N LYS A 301 -18.05 21.22 -21.00
CA LYS A 301 -19.19 20.53 -20.39
C LYS A 301 -19.67 19.35 -21.25
N GLU A 302 -19.69 19.51 -22.57
CA GLU A 302 -20.03 18.44 -23.52
C GLU A 302 -18.97 17.33 -23.50
N GLU A 303 -17.69 17.69 -23.51
CA GLU A 303 -16.58 16.74 -23.44
C GLU A 303 -16.55 16.02 -22.09
N GLN A 304 -16.87 16.71 -20.99
CA GLN A 304 -17.06 16.09 -19.68
C GLN A 304 -18.18 15.05 -19.66
N SER A 305 -19.33 15.35 -20.27
CA SER A 305 -20.43 14.39 -20.39
C SER A 305 -20.02 13.16 -21.20
N ARG A 306 -19.35 13.34 -22.34
CA ARG A 306 -18.85 12.24 -23.17
C ARG A 306 -17.86 11.36 -22.41
N ARG A 307 -16.90 11.97 -21.70
CA ARG A 307 -15.90 11.25 -20.91
C ARG A 307 -16.54 10.46 -19.76
N CYS A 308 -17.52 11.04 -19.08
CA CYS A 308 -18.24 10.38 -17.99
C CYS A 308 -19.07 9.18 -18.49
N GLN A 309 -19.78 9.33 -19.62
CA GLN A 309 -20.52 8.23 -20.25
C GLN A 309 -19.58 7.10 -20.70
N HIS A 310 -18.46 7.45 -21.33
CA HIS A 310 -17.46 6.48 -21.76
C HIS A 310 -16.86 5.70 -20.58
N GLN A 311 -16.55 6.38 -19.47
CA GLN A 311 -16.06 5.75 -18.25
C GLN A 311 -17.12 4.83 -17.61
N GLN A 312 -18.39 5.25 -17.54
CA GLN A 312 -19.47 4.41 -17.03
C GLN A 312 -19.68 3.14 -17.87
N PHE A 313 -19.65 3.26 -19.20
CA PHE A 313 -19.77 2.11 -20.10
C PHE A 313 -18.64 1.10 -19.90
N ARG A 314 -17.38 1.57 -19.85
CA ARG A 314 -16.22 0.70 -19.62
C ARG A 314 -16.24 0.04 -18.24
N MET A 315 -16.70 0.76 -17.21
CA MET A 315 -16.82 0.19 -15.86
C MET A 315 -17.91 -0.89 -15.79
N ALA A 316 -19.03 -0.72 -16.49
CA ALA A 316 -20.07 -1.73 -16.58
C ALA A 316 -19.57 -2.98 -17.32
N GLU A 317 -18.84 -2.82 -18.42
CA GLU A 317 -18.23 -3.92 -19.18
C GLU A 317 -17.22 -4.72 -18.35
N ILE A 318 -16.31 -4.03 -17.65
CA ILE A 318 -15.33 -4.67 -16.76
C ILE A 318 -16.03 -5.39 -15.60
N SER A 319 -17.06 -4.80 -15.01
CA SER A 319 -17.81 -5.41 -13.91
C SER A 319 -18.52 -6.69 -14.36
N SER A 320 -19.13 -6.69 -15.56
CA SER A 320 -19.75 -7.86 -16.15
C SER A 320 -18.74 -8.98 -16.41
N ARG A 321 -17.54 -8.65 -16.94
CA ARG A 321 -16.46 -9.63 -17.13
C ARG A 321 -15.94 -10.22 -15.83
N ILE A 322 -15.78 -9.40 -14.78
CA ILE A 322 -15.36 -9.90 -13.47
C ILE A 322 -16.40 -10.88 -12.91
N GLN A 323 -17.69 -10.60 -13.07
CA GLN A 323 -18.74 -11.47 -12.59
C GLN A 323 -18.76 -12.81 -13.34
N ALA A 324 -18.67 -12.79 -14.68
CA ALA A 324 -18.60 -14.00 -15.50
C ALA A 324 -17.38 -14.87 -15.13
N LEU A 325 -16.20 -14.26 -14.98
CA LEU A 325 -14.97 -14.97 -14.61
C LEU A 325 -15.03 -15.54 -13.18
N ALA A 326 -15.71 -14.86 -12.25
CA ALA A 326 -15.92 -15.36 -10.90
C ALA A 326 -16.86 -16.58 -10.87
N GLU A 327 -17.90 -16.57 -11.70
CA GLU A 327 -18.81 -17.72 -11.85
C GLU A 327 -18.10 -18.92 -12.50
N GLU A 328 -17.29 -18.68 -13.53
CA GLU A 328 -16.47 -19.71 -14.20
C GLU A 328 -15.43 -20.32 -13.26
N SER A 329 -14.70 -19.49 -12.49
CA SER A 329 -13.76 -19.96 -11.47
C SER A 329 -14.45 -20.84 -10.43
N LYS A 330 -15.64 -20.45 -9.96
CA LYS A 330 -16.41 -21.26 -9.00
C LYS A 330 -16.83 -22.62 -9.58
N SER A 331 -17.20 -22.67 -10.85
CA SER A 331 -17.53 -23.91 -11.56
C SER A 331 -16.32 -24.84 -11.62
N LEU A 332 -15.17 -24.32 -12.08
CA LEU A 332 -13.93 -25.07 -12.19
C LEU A 332 -13.44 -25.62 -10.86
N THR A 333 -13.49 -24.84 -9.77
CA THR A 333 -13.12 -25.33 -8.44
C THR A 333 -14.02 -26.49 -7.99
N SER A 334 -15.31 -26.50 -8.36
CA SER A 334 -16.23 -27.61 -8.10
C SER A 334 -15.86 -28.85 -8.91
N GLU A 335 -15.59 -28.69 -10.21
CA GLU A 335 -15.17 -29.79 -11.09
C GLU A 335 -13.85 -30.42 -10.64
N VAL A 336 -12.87 -29.61 -10.23
CA VAL A 336 -11.59 -30.06 -9.66
C VAL A 336 -11.82 -30.84 -8.37
N ALA A 337 -12.74 -30.42 -7.50
CA ALA A 337 -13.07 -31.14 -6.27
C ALA A 337 -13.72 -32.50 -6.56
N GLU A 338 -14.64 -32.56 -7.52
CA GLU A 338 -15.29 -33.81 -7.96
C GLU A 338 -14.29 -34.78 -8.62
N ALA A 339 -13.39 -34.28 -9.46
CA ALA A 339 -12.32 -35.05 -10.09
C ALA A 339 -11.33 -35.61 -9.05
N LYS A 340 -10.99 -34.84 -8.00
CA LYS A 340 -10.16 -35.30 -6.88
C LYS A 340 -10.86 -36.42 -6.08
N LEU A 341 -12.16 -36.27 -5.83
CA LEU A 341 -12.95 -37.27 -5.10
C LEU A 341 -13.05 -38.59 -5.87
N THR A 342 -13.32 -38.53 -7.17
CA THR A 342 -13.40 -39.72 -8.04
C THR A 342 -12.07 -40.46 -8.12
N LEU A 343 -10.94 -39.76 -8.28
CA LEU A 343 -9.60 -40.37 -8.23
C LEU A 343 -9.32 -41.05 -6.89
N LEU A 344 -9.68 -40.41 -5.77
CA LEU A 344 -9.54 -40.99 -4.43
C LEU A 344 -10.37 -42.27 -4.29
N ASN A 345 -11.64 -42.25 -4.70
CA ASN A 345 -12.52 -43.41 -4.62
C ASN A 345 -12.02 -44.57 -5.50
N MET A 346 -11.61 -44.31 -6.74
CA MET A 346 -11.02 -45.33 -7.62
C MET A 346 -9.75 -45.96 -7.01
N SER A 347 -8.91 -45.16 -6.36
CA SER A 347 -7.70 -45.67 -5.68
C SER A 347 -8.02 -46.50 -4.44
N LYS A 348 -9.03 -46.09 -3.66
CA LYS A 348 -9.53 -46.80 -2.48
C LYS A 348 -10.11 -48.16 -2.86
N GLU A 349 -10.97 -48.20 -3.87
CA GLU A 349 -11.58 -49.44 -4.38
C GLU A 349 -10.51 -50.42 -4.87
N ARG A 350 -9.47 -49.94 -5.58
CA ARG A 350 -8.31 -50.77 -5.99
C ARG A 350 -7.59 -51.41 -4.80
N LEU A 351 -7.25 -50.61 -3.78
CA LEU A 351 -6.56 -51.11 -2.60
C LEU A 351 -7.42 -52.12 -1.82
N GLN A 352 -8.74 -51.90 -1.81
CA GLN A 352 -9.68 -52.77 -1.14
C GLN A 352 -9.78 -54.14 -1.83
N VAL A 353 -9.89 -54.18 -3.16
CA VAL A 353 -9.91 -55.43 -3.96
C VAL A 353 -8.61 -56.22 -3.79
N ILE A 354 -7.46 -55.55 -3.93
CA ILE A 354 -6.14 -56.20 -3.75
C ILE A 354 -6.00 -56.76 -2.33
N MET A 355 -6.41 -56.00 -1.31
CA MET A 355 -6.35 -56.46 0.08
C MET A 355 -7.23 -57.69 0.29
N THR A 356 -8.47 -57.70 -0.23
CA THR A 356 -9.35 -58.88 -0.10
C THR A 356 -8.79 -60.12 -0.80
N ASP A 357 -8.15 -59.95 -1.96
CA ASP A 357 -7.53 -61.05 -2.70
C ASP A 357 -6.32 -61.62 -1.96
N VAL A 358 -5.44 -60.76 -1.44
CA VAL A 358 -4.27 -61.16 -0.64
C VAL A 358 -4.70 -61.89 0.65
N VAL A 359 -5.74 -61.39 1.33
CA VAL A 359 -6.29 -62.05 2.52
C VAL A 359 -6.83 -63.44 2.19
N ARG A 360 -7.53 -63.59 1.07
CA ARG A 360 -8.05 -64.88 0.61
C ARG A 360 -6.92 -65.84 0.25
N GLU A 361 -5.90 -65.39 -0.48
CA GLU A 361 -4.72 -66.23 -0.80
C GLU A 361 -3.98 -66.66 0.46
N ASN A 362 -3.81 -65.76 1.44
CA ASN A 362 -3.16 -66.09 2.70
C ASN A 362 -3.95 -67.13 3.51
N ALA A 363 -5.29 -67.04 3.52
CA ALA A 363 -6.14 -68.07 4.14
C ALA A 363 -5.97 -69.44 3.45
N GLN A 364 -5.93 -69.48 2.12
CA GLN A 364 -5.67 -70.71 1.37
C GLN A 364 -4.27 -71.29 1.65
N LEU A 365 -3.26 -70.44 1.76
CA LEU A 365 -1.89 -70.86 2.11
C LEU A 365 -1.82 -71.42 3.53
N GLN A 366 -2.51 -70.80 4.50
CA GLN A 366 -2.61 -71.33 5.86
C GLN A 366 -3.28 -72.71 5.88
N GLU A 367 -4.37 -72.89 5.12
CA GLU A 367 -5.03 -74.18 5.01
C GLU A 367 -4.09 -75.24 4.40
N SER A 368 -3.42 -74.92 3.30
CA SER A 368 -2.43 -75.82 2.69
C SER A 368 -1.27 -76.16 3.65
N GLN A 369 -0.78 -75.17 4.42
CA GLN A 369 0.23 -75.39 5.45
C GLN A 369 -0.25 -76.39 6.52
N THR A 370 -1.50 -76.26 6.98
CA THR A 370 -2.07 -77.20 7.96
C THR A 370 -2.21 -78.61 7.42
N GLN A 371 -2.59 -78.77 6.15
CA GLN A 371 -2.69 -80.07 5.49
C GLN A 371 -1.32 -80.74 5.36
N LEU A 372 -0.29 -80.01 4.92
CA LEU A 372 1.08 -80.52 4.82
C LEU A 372 1.65 -80.93 6.19
N LEU A 373 1.34 -80.18 7.25
CA LEU A 373 1.71 -80.55 8.61
C LEU A 373 1.06 -81.86 9.05
N GLN A 374 -0.22 -82.07 8.73
CA GLN A 374 -0.90 -83.34 9.02
C GLN A 374 -0.31 -84.50 8.23
N GLU A 375 0.02 -84.30 6.96
CA GLU A 375 0.67 -85.33 6.15
C GLU A 375 2.07 -85.67 6.68
N ALA A 376 2.87 -84.67 7.03
CA ALA A 376 4.19 -84.87 7.63
C ALA A 376 4.09 -85.69 8.93
N GLN A 377 3.06 -85.47 9.73
CA GLN A 377 2.79 -86.26 10.94
C GLN A 377 2.43 -87.72 10.62
N ARG A 378 1.57 -87.96 9.61
CA ARG A 378 1.25 -89.32 9.14
C ARG A 378 2.50 -90.05 8.62
N TRP A 379 3.37 -89.34 7.89
CA TRP A 379 4.65 -89.89 7.44
C TRP A 379 5.58 -90.22 8.61
N LYS A 380 5.63 -89.37 9.63
CA LYS A 380 6.39 -89.63 10.86
C LYS A 380 5.92 -90.90 11.58
N GLU A 381 4.61 -91.11 11.69
CA GLU A 381 4.02 -92.34 12.24
C GLU A 381 4.33 -93.57 11.36
N ARG A 382 4.31 -93.42 10.04
CA ARG A 382 4.67 -94.52 9.13
C ARG A 382 6.14 -94.92 9.26
N VAL A 383 7.03 -93.94 9.43
CA VAL A 383 8.46 -94.17 9.64
C VAL A 383 8.71 -94.85 10.99
N SER A 384 8.01 -94.46 12.06
CA SER A 384 8.16 -95.12 13.36
C SER A 384 7.69 -96.58 13.32
N GLU A 385 6.58 -96.86 12.64
CA GLU A 385 6.09 -98.23 12.43
C GLU A 385 7.08 -99.07 11.63
N LEU A 386 7.60 -98.56 10.51
CA LEU A 386 8.62 -99.26 9.72
C LEU A 386 9.92 -99.50 10.53
N THR A 387 10.29 -98.57 11.41
CA THR A 387 11.45 -98.72 12.30
C THR A 387 11.23 -99.83 13.33
N SER A 388 10.00 -99.95 13.87
CA SER A 388 9.59 -101.06 14.75
C SER A 388 9.64 -102.40 14.01
N GLN A 389 9.16 -102.45 12.77
CA GLN A 389 9.24 -103.66 11.94
C GLN A 389 10.70 -104.05 11.64
N LYS A 390 11.54 -103.07 11.29
CA LYS A 390 12.98 -103.29 11.05
C LYS A 390 13.68 -103.88 12.28
N THR A 391 13.42 -103.34 13.48
CA THR A 391 14.02 -103.85 14.72
C THR A 391 13.58 -105.28 15.04
N LYS A 392 12.30 -105.62 14.81
CA LYS A 392 11.82 -107.01 14.94
C LYS A 392 12.55 -107.96 13.97
N LEU A 393 12.71 -107.57 12.71
CA LEU A 393 13.44 -108.36 11.72
C LEU A 393 14.92 -108.52 12.08
N GLN A 394 15.58 -107.45 12.54
CA GLN A 394 16.98 -107.50 13.00
C GLN A 394 17.15 -108.43 14.20
N ASN A 395 16.22 -108.41 15.16
CA ASN A 395 16.25 -109.33 16.31
C ASN A 395 16.05 -110.79 15.87
N SER A 396 15.12 -111.05 14.94
CA SER A 396 14.91 -112.38 14.36
C SER A 396 16.15 -112.86 13.59
N GLN A 397 16.79 -111.99 12.82
CA GLN A 397 18.04 -112.27 12.10
C GLN A 397 19.18 -112.59 13.08
N ALA A 398 19.32 -111.83 14.18
CA ALA A 398 20.32 -112.09 15.20
C ALA A 398 20.10 -113.44 15.90
N GLN A 399 18.83 -113.78 16.21
CA GLN A 399 18.46 -115.09 16.77
C GLN A 399 18.76 -116.24 15.79
N ALA A 400 18.41 -116.08 14.52
CA ALA A 400 18.74 -117.06 13.48
C ALA A 400 20.26 -117.22 13.30
N GLY A 401 21.01 -116.11 13.38
CA GLY A 401 22.47 -116.11 13.36
C GLY A 401 23.09 -116.86 14.55
N GLN A 402 22.55 -116.68 15.76
CA GLN A 402 22.97 -117.45 16.94
C GLN A 402 22.70 -118.95 16.79
N LEU A 403 21.52 -119.33 16.31
CA LEU A 403 21.18 -120.73 16.06
C LEU A 403 22.12 -121.37 15.03
N LEU A 404 22.42 -120.66 13.93
CA LEU A 404 23.38 -121.14 12.94
C LEU A 404 24.78 -121.29 13.53
N TRP A 405 25.21 -120.34 14.35
CA TRP A 405 26.50 -120.41 15.04
C TRP A 405 26.59 -121.61 16.01
N GLU A 406 25.52 -121.90 16.76
CA GLU A 406 25.44 -123.11 17.61
C GLU A 406 25.48 -124.40 16.78
N LYS A 407 24.76 -124.43 15.65
CA LYS A 407 24.81 -125.57 14.71
C LYS A 407 26.19 -125.76 14.11
N GLU A 408 26.88 -124.68 13.76
CA GLU A 408 28.25 -124.74 13.22
C GLU A 408 29.25 -125.19 14.29
N LYS A 409 29.10 -124.75 15.55
CA LYS A 409 29.86 -125.28 16.68
C LYS A 409 29.62 -126.78 16.86
N HIS A 410 28.38 -127.23 16.73
CA HIS A 410 28.03 -128.66 16.75
C HIS A 410 28.66 -129.43 15.59
N ILE A 411 28.67 -128.87 14.37
CA ILE A 411 29.33 -129.46 13.21
C ILE A 411 30.83 -129.56 13.48
N LYS A 412 31.50 -128.49 13.94
CA LYS A 412 32.94 -128.51 14.28
C LYS A 412 33.26 -129.56 15.35
N ALA A 413 32.44 -129.69 16.38
CA ALA A 413 32.61 -130.73 17.40
C ALA A 413 32.45 -132.16 16.81
N LEU A 414 31.48 -132.37 15.91
CA LEU A 414 31.34 -133.63 15.17
C LEU A 414 32.52 -133.89 14.22
N THR A 415 33.02 -132.86 13.54
CA THR A 415 34.19 -132.93 12.66
C THR A 415 35.47 -133.22 13.44
N GLU A 416 35.67 -132.63 14.62
CA GLU A 416 36.78 -132.96 15.53
C GLU A 416 36.67 -134.39 16.09
N HIS A 417 35.46 -134.86 16.40
CA HIS A 417 35.24 -136.24 16.84
C HIS A 417 35.52 -137.26 15.71
N LEU A 418 35.25 -136.90 14.45
CA LEU A 418 35.60 -137.67 13.26
C LEU A 418 37.12 -137.61 12.94
N LEU A 419 37.79 -136.49 13.19
CA LEU A 419 39.24 -136.32 12.98
C LEU A 419 40.10 -137.02 14.06
N ILE A 420 39.59 -137.19 15.29
CA ILE A 420 40.27 -137.93 16.37
C ILE A 420 40.18 -139.45 16.18
N THR A 421 39.14 -139.94 15.50
CA THR A 421 38.95 -141.38 15.20
C THR A 421 39.67 -141.85 13.92
N THR A 422 40.30 -140.95 13.17
CA THR A 422 40.96 -141.25 11.89
C THR A 422 42.41 -140.72 11.80
N LYS A 423 43.21 -140.92 12.85
CA LYS A 423 44.69 -141.02 12.71
C LYS A 423 45.08 -142.47 12.39
N GLY A 424 44.77 -142.85 11.16
CA GLY A 424 45.00 -144.16 10.58
C GLY A 424 44.42 -144.13 9.18
N TRP A 425 45.30 -143.82 8.23
CA TRP A 425 45.10 -143.74 6.78
C TRP A 425 44.92 -142.33 6.20
N VAL A 426 46.06 -141.93 5.64
CA VAL A 426 46.40 -140.87 4.71
C VAL A 426 45.46 -140.82 3.49
N SER A 427 45.05 -139.57 3.19
CA SER A 427 44.73 -138.92 1.90
C SER A 427 43.91 -139.68 0.85
N GLY A 428 42.86 -139.13 0.26
CA GLY A 428 42.41 -137.75 0.20
C GLY A 428 41.71 -137.53 -1.14
N PHE A 429 40.40 -137.29 -1.10
CA PHE A 429 39.57 -136.65 -2.14
C PHE A 429 38.33 -136.08 -1.42
N PRO A 430 37.92 -134.84 -1.74
CA PRO A 430 36.78 -134.66 -2.64
C PRO A 430 37.02 -133.52 -3.66
N GLU A 431 36.56 -133.60 -4.91
CA GLU A 431 35.16 -133.45 -5.36
C GLU A 431 34.55 -132.09 -5.02
N ASP A 432 34.31 -131.28 -6.06
CA ASP A 432 33.46 -130.10 -6.05
C ASP A 432 32.40 -130.32 -7.14
N ILE A 433 31.13 -130.48 -6.75
CA ILE A 433 29.97 -130.73 -7.61
C ILE A 433 28.83 -129.78 -7.19
N THR A 434 28.54 -128.86 -8.11
CA THR A 434 27.24 -128.35 -8.57
C THR A 434 26.24 -127.63 -7.63
N GLN A 435 26.01 -126.35 -7.96
CA GLN A 435 24.82 -125.83 -8.69
C GLN A 435 23.40 -126.04 -8.08
N THR A 436 22.60 -124.96 -7.99
CA THR A 436 21.28 -124.71 -8.68
C THR A 436 20.19 -123.98 -7.88
N GLY A 437 19.37 -123.17 -8.60
CA GLY A 437 17.95 -122.85 -8.35
C GLY A 437 17.65 -121.43 -7.81
N TYR A 438 17.13 -120.40 -8.53
CA TYR A 438 15.86 -120.20 -9.30
C TYR A 438 14.59 -120.56 -8.48
N TRP A 439 13.48 -119.80 -8.29
CA TRP A 439 12.69 -118.73 -8.97
C TRP A 439 11.80 -118.03 -7.88
N GLN A 440 11.53 -116.71 -7.86
CA GLN A 440 10.48 -115.91 -8.53
C GLN A 440 9.12 -115.75 -7.79
N GLN A 441 8.60 -114.51 -7.85
CA GLN A 441 7.18 -114.10 -8.01
C GLN A 441 6.32 -113.71 -6.78
N GLY A 442 5.63 -112.56 -6.91
CA GLY A 442 4.50 -112.10 -6.10
C GLY A 442 3.67 -111.04 -6.85
N MET A 443 2.37 -111.29 -6.99
CA MET A 443 1.29 -110.64 -7.77
C MET A 443 1.01 -109.16 -7.38
N ARG A 444 0.62 -108.22 -8.26
CA ARG A 444 -0.59 -108.01 -9.13
C ARG A 444 -1.84 -107.45 -8.40
N SER A 445 -2.10 -106.15 -8.63
CA SER A 445 -3.32 -105.50 -9.22
C SER A 445 -4.70 -105.35 -8.52
N GLN A 446 -5.35 -104.21 -8.87
CA GLN A 446 -6.81 -103.83 -8.96
C GLN A 446 -7.41 -102.98 -7.79
N LEU A 447 -7.89 -101.73 -8.04
CA LEU A 447 -9.25 -101.25 -8.45
C LEU A 447 -10.32 -101.70 -7.41
N GLU A 448 -11.25 -100.91 -6.87
CA GLU A 448 -12.03 -99.73 -7.30
C GLU A 448 -12.88 -99.29 -6.06
N ASP A 449 -13.21 -98.00 -5.87
CA ASP A 449 -14.59 -97.50 -5.58
C ASP A 449 -14.63 -95.99 -5.20
N VAL A 450 -15.64 -95.32 -5.76
CA VAL A 450 -16.01 -93.88 -5.76
C VAL A 450 -17.26 -93.74 -4.84
N PRO A 451 -17.56 -92.67 -4.04
CA PRO A 451 -17.98 -91.36 -4.58
C PRO A 451 -17.86 -90.07 -3.72
N GLY A 452 -17.77 -88.94 -4.44
CA GLY A 452 -18.44 -87.67 -4.12
C GLY A 452 -17.94 -86.83 -2.95
N PHE A 453 -17.28 -85.71 -3.25
CA PHE A 453 -17.75 -84.39 -2.81
C PHE A 453 -17.17 -83.31 -3.73
N SER A 454 -18.08 -82.55 -4.31
CA SER A 454 -17.86 -81.32 -5.05
C SER A 454 -17.12 -80.29 -4.20
N HIS A 455 -15.96 -79.83 -4.65
CA HIS A 455 -15.66 -78.41 -4.79
C HIS A 455 -14.49 -78.28 -5.78
N GLN A 456 -14.80 -77.86 -7.00
CA GLN A 456 -13.81 -77.49 -8.00
C GLN A 456 -12.93 -76.37 -7.42
N SER A 457 -11.69 -76.69 -7.08
CA SER A 457 -10.65 -75.67 -7.04
C SER A 457 -10.32 -75.29 -8.49
N PRO A 458 -10.29 -73.99 -8.86
CA PRO A 458 -10.03 -73.60 -10.23
C PRO A 458 -8.63 -74.09 -10.64
N GLY A 459 -8.56 -74.78 -11.77
CA GLY A 459 -7.31 -75.36 -12.28
C GLY A 459 -6.27 -74.28 -12.61
N PRO A 460 -4.98 -74.63 -12.80
CA PRO A 460 -3.91 -73.67 -13.12
C PRO A 460 -4.24 -72.75 -14.31
N LEU A 461 -4.97 -73.28 -15.30
CA LEU A 461 -5.46 -72.54 -16.47
C LEU A 461 -6.55 -71.50 -16.13
N GLU A 462 -7.50 -71.80 -15.25
CA GLU A 462 -8.52 -70.82 -14.81
C GLU A 462 -7.92 -69.71 -13.96
N LYS A 463 -6.93 -70.05 -13.10
CA LYS A 463 -6.18 -69.04 -12.34
C LYS A 463 -5.39 -68.11 -13.26
N LEU A 464 -4.79 -68.64 -14.33
CA LEU A 464 -4.09 -67.84 -15.35
C LEU A 464 -5.05 -66.95 -16.14
N VAL A 465 -6.19 -67.47 -16.57
CA VAL A 465 -7.22 -66.69 -17.28
C VAL A 465 -7.78 -65.57 -16.40
N TYR A 466 -8.08 -65.86 -15.14
CA TYR A 466 -8.54 -64.86 -14.17
C TYR A 466 -7.47 -63.80 -13.89
N SER A 467 -6.19 -64.20 -13.75
CA SER A 467 -5.07 -63.26 -13.58
C SER A 467 -4.86 -62.37 -14.81
N ALA A 468 -5.06 -62.91 -16.00
CA ALA A 468 -4.94 -62.17 -17.26
C ALA A 468 -6.10 -61.18 -17.44
N GLN A 469 -7.33 -61.55 -17.07
CA GLN A 469 -8.49 -60.66 -17.03
C GLN A 469 -8.29 -59.52 -16.02
N LEU A 470 -7.83 -59.83 -14.80
CA LEU A 470 -7.49 -58.83 -13.79
C LEU A 470 -6.42 -57.85 -14.30
N LYS A 471 -5.36 -58.37 -14.94
CA LYS A 471 -4.28 -57.54 -15.50
C LYS A 471 -4.77 -56.64 -16.63
N ALA A 472 -5.65 -57.15 -17.50
CA ALA A 472 -6.26 -56.36 -18.56
C ALA A 472 -7.14 -55.23 -17.98
N SER A 473 -8.04 -55.54 -17.03
CA SER A 473 -8.85 -54.54 -16.34
C SER A 473 -8.02 -53.52 -15.56
N LEU A 474 -6.90 -53.93 -14.96
CA LEU A 474 -5.97 -53.04 -14.27
C LEU A 474 -5.33 -52.03 -15.22
N ASN A 475 -4.90 -52.48 -16.41
CA ASN A 475 -4.29 -51.63 -17.43
C ASN A 475 -5.30 -50.60 -17.97
N THR A 476 -6.52 -51.02 -18.29
CA THR A 476 -7.58 -50.11 -18.80
C THR A 476 -7.91 -49.02 -17.78
N MET A 477 -8.06 -49.40 -16.50
CA MET A 477 -8.35 -48.45 -15.41
C MET A 477 -7.14 -47.55 -15.10
N GLU A 478 -5.92 -48.01 -15.38
CA GLU A 478 -4.68 -47.23 -15.19
C GLU A 478 -4.52 -46.18 -16.28
N GLU A 479 -4.92 -46.51 -17.50
CA GLU A 479 -5.00 -45.58 -18.61
C GLU A 479 -6.05 -44.49 -18.37
N GLN A 480 -7.25 -44.86 -17.91
CA GLN A 480 -8.28 -43.91 -17.49
C GLN A 480 -7.81 -42.98 -16.35
N ARG A 481 -7.12 -43.52 -15.34
CA ARG A 481 -6.53 -42.72 -14.24
C ARG A 481 -5.49 -41.72 -14.76
N ASN A 482 -4.66 -42.13 -15.72
CA ASN A 482 -3.65 -41.25 -16.30
C ASN A 482 -4.32 -40.15 -17.15
N GLN A 483 -5.36 -40.47 -17.91
CA GLN A 483 -6.13 -39.50 -18.68
C GLN A 483 -6.81 -38.45 -17.78
N LEU A 484 -7.46 -38.89 -16.69
CA LEU A 484 -8.06 -37.99 -15.70
C LEU A 484 -7.02 -37.12 -14.97
N ARG A 485 -5.81 -37.64 -14.71
CA ARG A 485 -4.71 -36.85 -14.15
C ARG A 485 -4.24 -35.73 -15.08
N THR A 486 -4.15 -36.00 -16.38
CA THR A 486 -3.79 -34.98 -17.37
C THR A 486 -4.86 -33.89 -17.45
N GLN A 487 -6.14 -34.27 -17.50
CA GLN A 487 -7.26 -33.32 -17.49
C GLN A 487 -7.32 -32.49 -16.20
N LEU A 488 -7.02 -33.09 -15.04
CA LEU A 488 -6.94 -32.38 -13.77
C LEU A 488 -5.80 -31.35 -13.77
N LEU A 489 -4.63 -31.71 -14.30
CA LEU A 489 -3.49 -30.80 -14.40
C LEU A 489 -3.78 -29.63 -15.36
N GLU A 490 -4.47 -29.90 -16.47
CA GLU A 490 -4.93 -28.86 -17.40
C GLU A 490 -5.93 -27.92 -16.73
N ALA A 491 -6.90 -28.45 -15.98
CA ALA A 491 -7.88 -27.66 -15.23
C ALA A 491 -7.24 -26.83 -14.09
N GLU A 492 -6.25 -27.36 -13.37
CA GLU A 492 -5.51 -26.62 -12.34
C GLU A 492 -4.67 -25.48 -12.95
N ASN A 493 -4.11 -25.69 -14.16
CA ASN A 493 -3.40 -24.64 -14.87
C ASN A 493 -4.35 -23.53 -15.36
N THR A 494 -5.50 -23.88 -15.93
CA THR A 494 -6.49 -22.88 -16.36
C THR A 494 -7.08 -22.10 -15.18
N GLU A 495 -7.31 -22.75 -14.03
CA GLU A 495 -7.73 -22.09 -12.78
C GLU A 495 -6.70 -21.04 -12.34
N LYS A 496 -5.40 -21.34 -12.46
CA LYS A 496 -4.33 -20.40 -12.14
C LYS A 496 -4.28 -19.22 -13.11
N GLU A 497 -4.40 -19.45 -14.41
CA GLU A 497 -4.44 -18.39 -15.43
C GLU A 497 -5.67 -17.47 -15.26
N LEU A 498 -6.82 -18.04 -14.90
CA LEU A 498 -8.04 -17.30 -14.56
C LEU A 498 -7.85 -16.47 -13.30
N ALA A 499 -7.20 -17.01 -12.26
CA ALA A 499 -6.91 -16.29 -11.02
C ALA A 499 -5.98 -15.08 -11.27
N GLU A 500 -4.92 -15.26 -12.08
CA GLU A 500 -4.02 -14.19 -12.49
C GLU A 500 -4.75 -13.11 -13.31
N SER A 501 -5.61 -13.52 -14.25
CA SER A 501 -6.43 -12.62 -15.06
C SER A 501 -7.43 -11.82 -14.21
N LEU A 502 -8.05 -12.47 -13.21
CA LEU A 502 -8.99 -11.86 -12.30
C LEU A 502 -8.30 -10.85 -11.37
N GLN A 503 -7.10 -11.19 -10.86
CA GLN A 503 -6.28 -10.27 -10.08
C GLN A 503 -5.84 -9.05 -10.91
N HIS A 504 -5.49 -9.25 -12.18
CA HIS A 504 -5.14 -8.16 -13.09
C HIS A 504 -6.33 -7.22 -13.32
N LEU A 505 -7.52 -7.77 -13.60
CA LEU A 505 -8.75 -7.00 -13.79
C LEU A 505 -9.20 -6.27 -12.52
N GLN A 506 -9.04 -6.88 -11.34
CA GLN A 506 -9.30 -6.22 -10.06
C GLN A 506 -8.35 -5.05 -9.81
N THR A 507 -7.07 -5.23 -10.15
CA THR A 507 -6.06 -4.15 -10.04
C THR A 507 -6.40 -3.00 -11.00
N GLN A 508 -6.77 -3.31 -12.24
CA GLN A 508 -7.23 -2.31 -13.20
C GLN A 508 -8.50 -1.59 -12.72
N ARG A 509 -9.47 -2.32 -12.17
CA ARG A 509 -10.70 -1.75 -11.60
C ARG A 509 -10.39 -0.78 -10.46
N ALA A 510 -9.54 -1.18 -9.50
CA ALA A 510 -9.13 -0.33 -8.39
C ALA A 510 -8.38 0.93 -8.88
N HIS A 511 -7.54 0.79 -9.90
CA HIS A 511 -6.87 1.92 -10.55
C HIS A 511 -7.87 2.88 -11.20
N TRP A 512 -8.85 2.38 -11.96
CA TRP A 512 -9.87 3.21 -12.59
C TRP A 512 -10.83 3.84 -11.57
N GLU A 513 -11.20 3.15 -10.49
CA GLU A 513 -11.99 3.71 -9.39
C GLU A 513 -11.23 4.84 -8.67
N SER A 514 -9.94 4.65 -8.41
CA SER A 514 -9.07 5.72 -7.88
C SER A 514 -8.97 6.90 -8.83
N ALA A 515 -8.73 6.66 -10.13
CA ALA A 515 -8.68 7.72 -11.14
C ALA A 515 -10.01 8.48 -11.28
N ASN A 516 -11.14 7.77 -11.20
CA ASN A 516 -12.47 8.37 -11.27
C ASN A 516 -12.79 9.21 -10.03
N THR A 517 -12.46 8.71 -8.83
CA THR A 517 -12.60 9.50 -7.60
C THR A 517 -11.70 10.73 -7.60
N HIS A 518 -10.48 10.62 -8.13
CA HIS A 518 -9.58 11.76 -8.32
C HIS A 518 -10.18 12.81 -9.28
N LEU A 519 -10.67 12.38 -10.45
CA LEU A 519 -11.32 13.27 -11.41
C LEU A 519 -12.59 13.93 -10.85
N GLN A 520 -13.39 13.21 -10.05
CA GLN A 520 -14.56 13.77 -9.38
C GLN A 520 -14.18 14.86 -8.36
N ARG A 521 -13.10 14.65 -7.60
CA ARG A 521 -12.57 15.66 -6.66
C ARG A 521 -12.05 16.90 -7.39
N GLU A 522 -11.28 16.72 -8.46
CA GLU A 522 -10.81 17.84 -9.31
C GLU A 522 -11.99 18.60 -9.93
N ARG A 523 -13.05 17.90 -10.35
CA ARG A 523 -14.28 18.53 -10.83
C ARG A 523 -14.96 19.37 -9.77
N GLN A 524 -15.12 18.85 -8.55
CA GLN A 524 -15.71 19.61 -7.43
C GLN A 524 -14.86 20.84 -7.10
N LYS A 525 -13.53 20.69 -7.10
CA LYS A 525 -12.59 21.80 -6.90
C LYS A 525 -12.73 22.87 -7.97
N LEU A 526 -12.79 22.49 -9.25
CA LEU A 526 -12.97 23.44 -10.35
C LEU A 526 -14.35 24.12 -10.31
N GLN A 527 -15.40 23.41 -9.94
CA GLN A 527 -16.74 23.98 -9.74
C GLN A 527 -16.74 24.98 -8.57
N GLN A 528 -16.13 24.66 -7.44
CA GLN A 528 -16.00 25.58 -6.31
C GLN A 528 -15.18 26.82 -6.70
N LYS A 529 -14.04 26.64 -7.37
CA LYS A 529 -13.22 27.75 -7.88
C LYS A 529 -14.00 28.64 -8.84
N LEU A 530 -14.78 28.06 -9.75
CA LEU A 530 -15.61 28.81 -10.70
C LEU A 530 -16.71 29.59 -9.98
N THR A 531 -17.39 28.98 -9.01
CA THR A 531 -18.45 29.62 -8.21
C THR A 531 -17.89 30.79 -7.42
N VAL A 532 -16.79 30.58 -6.69
CA VAL A 532 -16.11 31.63 -5.91
C VAL A 532 -15.63 32.75 -6.84
N ARG A 533 -14.98 32.42 -7.96
CA ARG A 533 -14.53 33.43 -8.94
C ARG A 533 -15.69 34.22 -9.55
N THR A 534 -16.84 33.58 -9.78
CA THR A 534 -18.06 34.23 -10.28
C THR A 534 -18.66 35.16 -9.24
N GLN A 535 -18.75 34.73 -7.99
CA GLN A 535 -19.24 35.58 -6.88
C GLN A 535 -18.31 36.76 -6.61
N ILE A 536 -16.99 36.54 -6.61
CA ILE A 536 -15.98 37.61 -6.49
C ILE A 536 -16.14 38.61 -7.64
N TYR A 537 -16.29 38.13 -8.87
CA TYR A 537 -16.51 38.99 -10.03
C TYR A 537 -17.79 39.85 -9.87
N GLN A 538 -18.90 39.24 -9.45
CA GLN A 538 -20.15 39.96 -9.18
C GLN A 538 -20.00 41.00 -8.06
N GLN A 539 -19.35 40.66 -6.95
CA GLN A 539 -19.10 41.60 -5.85
C GLN A 539 -18.18 42.74 -6.25
N THR A 540 -17.16 42.47 -7.06
CA THR A 540 -16.24 43.48 -7.59
C THR A 540 -16.99 44.48 -8.49
N VAL A 541 -17.84 43.98 -9.39
CA VAL A 541 -18.69 44.83 -10.24
C VAL A 541 -19.62 45.71 -9.41
N LEU A 542 -20.27 45.14 -8.38
CA LEU A 542 -21.15 45.90 -7.47
C LEU A 542 -20.39 46.96 -6.67
N SER A 543 -19.17 46.64 -6.21
CA SER A 543 -18.31 47.58 -5.48
C SER A 543 -17.86 48.75 -6.38
N CYS A 544 -17.44 48.48 -7.62
CA CYS A 544 -17.12 49.52 -8.59
C CYS A 544 -18.32 50.43 -8.88
N HIS A 545 -19.52 49.85 -9.03
CA HIS A 545 -20.73 50.62 -9.27
C HIS A 545 -21.07 51.55 -8.09
N ARG A 546 -20.90 51.08 -6.84
CA ARG A 546 -21.08 51.94 -5.64
C ARG A 546 -20.07 53.07 -5.58
N LYS A 547 -18.80 52.81 -5.85
CA LYS A 547 -17.74 53.85 -5.86
C LYS A 547 -17.99 54.92 -6.92
N LEU A 548 -18.39 54.52 -8.13
CA LEU A 548 -18.76 55.46 -9.20
C LEU A 548 -19.96 56.32 -8.81
N ARG A 549 -20.96 55.74 -8.13
CA ARG A 549 -22.12 56.49 -7.62
C ARG A 549 -21.71 57.54 -6.58
N MET A 550 -20.89 57.15 -5.59
CA MET A 550 -20.42 58.09 -4.56
C MET A 550 -19.57 59.22 -5.16
N GLN A 551 -18.74 58.92 -6.18
CA GLN A 551 -17.99 59.96 -6.89
C GLN A 551 -18.91 60.90 -7.67
N ALA A 552 -19.95 60.38 -8.33
CA ALA A 552 -20.91 61.21 -9.05
C ALA A 552 -21.70 62.14 -8.09
N GLU A 553 -22.08 61.64 -6.91
CA GLU A 553 -22.73 62.43 -5.85
C GLU A 553 -21.80 63.52 -5.29
N SER A 554 -20.54 63.18 -4.99
CA SER A 554 -19.54 64.15 -4.53
C SER A 554 -19.26 65.25 -5.56
N TRP A 555 -19.20 64.88 -6.85
CA TRP A 555 -19.07 65.85 -7.95
C TRP A 555 -20.29 66.77 -8.06
N ALA A 556 -21.50 66.25 -7.85
CA ALA A 556 -22.73 67.04 -7.85
C ALA A 556 -22.74 68.06 -6.69
N GLU A 557 -22.34 67.64 -5.48
CA GLU A 557 -22.22 68.52 -4.31
C GLU A 557 -21.17 69.63 -4.52
N GLN A 558 -20.00 69.29 -5.06
CA GLN A 558 -18.96 70.28 -5.37
C GLN A 558 -19.44 71.31 -6.39
N LYS A 559 -20.17 70.86 -7.41
CA LYS A 559 -20.77 71.75 -8.41
C LYS A 559 -21.81 72.68 -7.81
N GLN A 560 -22.62 72.20 -6.87
CA GLN A 560 -23.60 73.01 -6.16
C GLN A 560 -22.93 74.08 -5.27
N LYS A 561 -21.87 73.73 -4.54
CA LYS A 561 -21.07 74.67 -3.73
C LYS A 561 -20.41 75.76 -4.58
N LEU A 562 -19.86 75.39 -5.74
CA LEU A 562 -19.29 76.33 -6.71
C LEU A 562 -20.34 77.32 -7.24
N SER A 563 -21.56 76.85 -7.51
CA SER A 563 -22.69 77.71 -7.90
C SER A 563 -23.04 78.72 -6.81
N SER A 564 -23.14 78.29 -5.54
CA SER A 564 -23.44 79.18 -4.42
C SER A 564 -22.35 80.21 -4.15
N LEU A 565 -21.07 79.85 -4.32
CA LEU A 565 -19.96 80.79 -4.20
C LEU A 565 -20.00 81.87 -5.29
N GLN A 566 -20.33 81.49 -6.53
CA GLN A 566 -20.49 82.45 -7.63
C GLN A 566 -21.65 83.43 -7.37
N GLU A 567 -22.75 82.96 -6.77
CA GLU A 567 -23.87 83.82 -6.38
C GLU A 567 -23.47 84.80 -5.24
N MET A 568 -22.67 84.33 -4.27
CA MET A 568 -22.14 85.18 -3.20
C MET A 568 -21.17 86.25 -3.70
N ASP A 569 -20.28 85.92 -4.63
CA ASP A 569 -19.35 86.88 -5.24
C ASP A 569 -20.12 87.94 -6.05
N GLN A 570 -21.15 87.52 -6.80
CA GLN A 570 -22.03 88.47 -7.49
C GLN A 570 -22.79 89.38 -6.52
N ALA A 571 -23.24 88.87 -5.37
CA ALA A 571 -23.87 89.67 -4.33
C ALA A 571 -22.89 90.64 -3.64
N ALA A 572 -21.65 90.20 -3.41
CA ALA A 572 -20.59 91.02 -2.82
C ALA A 572 -20.17 92.17 -3.74
N GLU A 573 -20.09 91.93 -5.06
CA GLU A 573 -19.84 93.00 -6.03
C GLU A 573 -21.00 94.00 -6.10
N LYS A 574 -22.25 93.53 -6.07
CA LYS A 574 -23.42 94.42 -5.97
C LYS A 574 -23.37 95.29 -4.71
N LEU A 575 -22.94 94.76 -3.57
CA LEU A 575 -22.79 95.53 -2.33
C LEU A 575 -21.65 96.57 -2.39
N LYS A 576 -20.56 96.29 -3.12
CA LYS A 576 -19.49 97.28 -3.35
C LYS A 576 -19.97 98.45 -4.21
N THR A 577 -20.83 98.20 -5.20
CA THR A 577 -21.43 99.27 -6.01
C THR A 577 -22.39 100.17 -5.24
N TYR A 578 -22.97 99.71 -4.13
CA TYR A 578 -23.81 100.54 -3.24
C TYR A 578 -23.03 101.32 -2.17
N ARG A 579 -21.73 101.03 -1.98
CA ARG A 579 -20.85 101.73 -1.01
C ARG A 579 -20.01 102.86 -1.62
N LYS A 580 -20.03 103.00 -2.94
CA LYS A 580 -19.57 104.21 -3.65
C LYS A 580 -20.76 105.12 -3.88
#